data_AF-A0A355UJ74-F1
#
_entry.id   AF-A0A355UJ74-F1
#
_cell.length_a   1.000
_cell.length_b   1.000
_cell.length_c   1.000
_cell.angle_alpha   90.00
_cell.angle_beta   90.00
_cell.angle_gamma   90.00
#
_symmetry.space_group_name_H-M   'P 1'
#
loop_
_entity.id
_entity.type
_entity.pdbx_description
1 polymer ?
#
loop_
_entity_poly.entity_id
_entity_poly.type
_entity_poly.pdbx_seq_one_letter_code
_entity_poly.pdbx_strand_id
1 'polypeptide(L)'
;QQVFRQKDERFINILNKIRNNQIDEKLIEALNDRNNVDYDPNADDAYVILCTHNYQANRINENKLRQIDNESYKFTAFVEGEFPESSYPNEFELELKLEAQVMFVKNDIGAPEQRKYYNGKIGKIVEISEDRILVRSKGDTEDIVVKKYVWHNYHYRINHETNEIEEDVLGTFEQYPLKLAWAITIHKSQGLTFEKVIIDSNKSFAAGQVYVALSRCKSLEGIILTSPFEPQSIIKDPLIEEFDSYQEENKPTKERLDSDKLIFTQENLLDLYSFKELKWRIDELKTLNNTAYHTTYSQTSNLINEKIKTFESEVFEVSLKFENQIRNLCLKELDAYAIDRLVKAKEYFSQKLDIVKQILRLLDALEFDNRQIEMQKDQNYLDIAYETFFKLTLFESITSEFSIAEYRSHRNKTLIKEPKEFVKEYLKKNKPKKEETKTTKETSQAEDRELPPEIENEELFEVLNQWRRAKADEIEKPAFVIMHQRTLIE
;
A
#
# COMPACT_ATOMS: atom_id res chain seq x y z
N GLN A 1 -28.76 1.79 2.69
CA GLN A 1 -27.90 1.01 1.77
C GLN A 1 -28.76 0.63 0.56
N GLN A 2 -28.29 0.82 -0.67
CA GLN A 2 -29.03 0.41 -1.88
C GLN A 2 -28.64 -1.03 -2.24
N VAL A 3 -29.60 -1.96 -2.20
CA VAL A 3 -29.39 -3.37 -2.58
C VAL A 3 -29.70 -3.51 -4.07
N PHE A 4 -28.75 -4.02 -4.85
CA PHE A 4 -28.91 -4.18 -6.32
C PHE A 4 -29.20 -5.63 -6.74
N ARG A 5 -28.92 -6.62 -5.89
CA ARG A 5 -29.06 -8.05 -6.24
C ARG A 5 -30.51 -8.52 -6.19
N GLN A 6 -31.19 -8.25 -5.09
CA GLN A 6 -32.62 -8.51 -4.92
C GLN A 6 -33.41 -7.27 -5.32
N LYS A 7 -34.52 -7.47 -6.03
CA LYS A 7 -35.47 -6.39 -6.40
C LYS A 7 -36.74 -6.41 -5.56
N ASP A 8 -37.08 -7.55 -4.96
CA ASP A 8 -38.26 -7.71 -4.12
C ASP A 8 -38.00 -7.14 -2.71
N GLU A 9 -38.77 -6.12 -2.33
CA GLU A 9 -38.69 -5.49 -1.01
C GLU A 9 -39.00 -6.46 0.14
N ARG A 10 -39.91 -7.42 -0.06
CA ARG A 10 -40.22 -8.43 0.96
C ARG A 10 -38.99 -9.26 1.27
N PHE A 11 -38.32 -9.76 0.23
CA PHE A 11 -37.11 -10.54 0.41
C PHE A 11 -35.92 -9.72 0.96
N ILE A 12 -35.75 -8.47 0.52
CA ILE A 12 -34.74 -7.56 1.09
C ILE A 12 -34.95 -7.37 2.60
N ASN A 13 -36.20 -7.17 3.04
CA ASN A 13 -36.53 -7.01 4.45
C ASN A 13 -36.19 -8.28 5.25
N ILE A 14 -36.56 -9.47 4.74
CA ILE A 14 -36.17 -10.75 5.34
C ILE A 14 -34.65 -10.84 5.51
N LEU A 15 -33.88 -10.55 4.45
CA LEU A 15 -32.41 -10.60 4.51
C LEU A 15 -31.82 -9.60 5.51
N ASN A 16 -32.34 -8.37 5.57
CA ASN A 16 -31.89 -7.37 6.54
C ASN A 16 -32.20 -7.78 7.98
N LYS A 17 -33.37 -8.37 8.22
CA LYS A 17 -33.73 -8.93 9.53
C LYS A 17 -32.80 -10.07 9.94
N ILE A 18 -32.44 -10.97 9.02
CA ILE A 18 -31.45 -12.02 9.31
C ILE A 18 -30.08 -11.40 9.61
N ARG A 19 -29.65 -10.42 8.81
CA ARG A 19 -28.37 -9.72 8.99
C ARG A 19 -28.28 -9.03 10.34
N ASN A 20 -29.34 -8.36 10.75
CA ASN A 20 -29.41 -7.60 12.00
C ASN A 20 -29.94 -8.47 13.16
N ASN A 21 -30.06 -9.78 12.98
CA ASN A 21 -30.47 -10.71 14.02
C ASN A 21 -31.86 -10.37 14.65
N GLN A 22 -32.77 -9.86 13.83
CA GLN A 22 -34.15 -9.49 14.15
C GLN A 22 -35.14 -10.53 13.63
N ILE A 23 -35.07 -11.75 14.18
CA ILE A 23 -35.90 -12.88 13.75
C ILE A 23 -37.30 -12.78 14.37
N ASP A 24 -38.34 -12.69 13.55
CA ASP A 24 -39.75 -12.69 13.96
C ASP A 24 -40.53 -13.86 13.32
N GLU A 25 -41.74 -14.13 13.84
CA GLU A 25 -42.57 -15.24 13.38
C GLU A 25 -42.89 -15.18 11.88
N LYS A 26 -43.13 -13.97 11.34
CA LYS A 26 -43.41 -13.75 9.91
C LYS A 26 -42.23 -14.13 9.02
N LEU A 27 -41.00 -13.86 9.47
CA LEU A 27 -39.79 -14.26 8.76
C LEU A 27 -39.63 -15.78 8.76
N ILE A 28 -39.84 -16.41 9.92
CA ILE A 28 -39.76 -17.87 10.06
C ILE A 28 -40.78 -18.56 9.15
N GLU A 29 -42.02 -18.09 9.16
CA GLU A 29 -43.09 -18.59 8.27
C GLU A 29 -42.70 -18.42 6.80
N ALA A 30 -42.25 -17.23 6.38
CA ALA A 30 -41.87 -16.98 4.99
C ALA A 30 -40.69 -17.83 4.49
N LEU A 31 -39.74 -18.20 5.37
CA LEU A 31 -38.66 -19.13 5.01
C LEU A 31 -39.12 -20.59 5.03
N ASN A 32 -39.99 -20.97 5.97
CA ASN A 32 -40.53 -22.33 6.03
C ASN A 32 -41.54 -22.62 4.92
N ASP A 33 -42.20 -21.61 4.34
CA ASP A 33 -42.94 -21.75 3.08
C ASP A 33 -42.05 -22.22 1.90
N ARG A 34 -40.73 -22.04 2.03
CA ARG A 34 -39.73 -22.50 1.05
C ARG A 34 -39.11 -23.84 1.43
N ASN A 35 -39.52 -24.44 2.55
CA ASN A 35 -39.04 -25.75 2.95
C ASN A 35 -39.69 -26.84 2.10
N ASN A 36 -38.87 -27.69 1.50
CA ASN A 36 -39.31 -28.88 0.82
C ASN A 36 -38.28 -29.99 1.04
N VAL A 37 -38.55 -30.85 2.03
CA VAL A 37 -37.66 -31.93 2.45
C VAL A 37 -37.54 -33.02 1.38
N ASP A 38 -38.61 -33.22 0.60
CA ASP A 38 -38.70 -34.26 -0.43
C ASP A 38 -38.37 -33.73 -1.84
N TYR A 39 -37.83 -32.52 -1.95
CA TYR A 39 -37.48 -31.95 -3.25
C TYR A 39 -36.39 -32.78 -3.91
N ASP A 40 -36.69 -33.38 -5.07
CA ASP A 40 -35.70 -34.03 -5.90
C ASP A 40 -34.78 -32.98 -6.54
N PRO A 41 -33.49 -32.91 -6.17
CA PRO A 41 -32.56 -31.96 -6.77
C PRO A 41 -32.31 -32.21 -8.26
N ASN A 42 -32.78 -33.33 -8.82
CA ASN A 42 -32.75 -33.62 -10.26
C ASN A 42 -33.92 -33.04 -11.05
N ALA A 43 -34.94 -32.48 -10.40
CA ALA A 43 -36.17 -32.08 -11.08
C ALA A 43 -35.99 -30.82 -11.97
N ASP A 44 -34.98 -29.99 -11.70
CA ASP A 44 -34.70 -28.78 -12.47
C ASP A 44 -33.20 -28.46 -12.49
N ASP A 45 -32.61 -28.47 -13.69
CA ASP A 45 -31.18 -28.21 -13.97
C ASP A 45 -30.72 -26.76 -13.72
N ALA A 46 -31.58 -25.91 -13.15
CA ALA A 46 -31.23 -24.54 -12.79
C ALA A 46 -30.77 -24.37 -11.34
N TYR A 47 -30.96 -25.38 -10.48
CA TYR A 47 -30.62 -25.27 -9.07
C TYR A 47 -29.15 -25.55 -8.80
N VAL A 48 -28.58 -24.78 -7.88
CA VAL A 48 -27.27 -25.05 -7.28
C VAL A 48 -27.44 -25.36 -5.80
N ILE A 49 -26.87 -26.47 -5.36
CA ILE A 49 -26.85 -26.86 -3.95
C ILE A 49 -25.72 -26.11 -3.25
N LEU A 50 -26.05 -25.33 -2.23
CA LEU A 50 -25.08 -24.63 -1.39
C LEU A 50 -24.70 -25.52 -0.19
N CYS A 51 -23.50 -26.08 -0.22
CA CYS A 51 -22.98 -26.95 0.83
C CYS A 51 -22.12 -26.17 1.83
N THR A 52 -21.97 -26.70 3.04
CA THR A 52 -21.10 -26.08 4.04
C THR A 52 -19.63 -26.47 3.88
N HIS A 53 -19.33 -27.63 3.28
CA HIS A 53 -17.97 -28.17 3.15
C HIS A 53 -17.63 -28.60 1.71
N ASN A 54 -16.36 -28.45 1.31
CA ASN A 54 -15.89 -28.77 -0.05
C ASN A 54 -16.11 -30.24 -0.42
N TYR A 55 -15.86 -31.17 0.50
CA TYR A 55 -16.03 -32.61 0.23
C TYR A 55 -17.48 -32.97 -0.13
N GLN A 56 -18.47 -32.27 0.43
CA GLN A 56 -19.89 -32.52 0.11
C GLN A 56 -20.20 -32.06 -1.32
N ALA A 57 -19.74 -30.86 -1.69
CA ALA A 57 -19.94 -30.32 -3.02
C ALA A 57 -19.25 -31.20 -4.08
N ASN A 58 -18.01 -31.59 -3.85
CA ASN A 58 -17.25 -32.47 -4.76
C ASN A 58 -17.97 -33.81 -4.94
N ARG A 59 -18.37 -34.47 -3.84
CA ARG A 59 -19.09 -35.75 -3.90
C ARG A 59 -20.40 -35.65 -4.70
N ILE A 60 -21.17 -34.57 -4.52
CA ILE A 60 -22.40 -34.36 -5.31
C ILE A 60 -22.07 -34.18 -6.79
N ASN A 61 -21.11 -33.32 -7.11
CA ASN A 61 -20.71 -33.05 -8.49
C ASN A 61 -20.20 -34.31 -9.20
N GLU A 62 -19.32 -35.08 -8.55
CA GLU A 62 -18.79 -36.34 -9.08
C GLU A 62 -19.89 -37.37 -9.31
N ASN A 63 -20.81 -37.54 -8.34
CA ASN A 63 -21.91 -38.48 -8.47
C ASN A 63 -22.85 -38.10 -9.62
N LYS A 64 -23.17 -36.81 -9.77
CA LYS A 64 -24.01 -36.31 -10.87
C LYS A 64 -23.33 -36.52 -12.22
N LEU A 65 -22.04 -36.21 -12.33
CA LEU A 65 -21.28 -36.43 -13.55
C LEU A 65 -21.24 -37.92 -13.94
N ARG A 66 -21.08 -38.82 -12.96
CA ARG A 66 -21.09 -40.27 -13.19
C ARG A 66 -22.43 -40.80 -13.68
N GLN A 67 -23.55 -40.19 -13.29
CA GLN A 67 -24.90 -40.58 -13.70
C GLN A 67 -25.23 -40.20 -15.16
N ILE A 68 -24.45 -39.31 -15.78
CA ILE A 68 -24.63 -38.95 -17.19
C ILE A 68 -24.08 -40.07 -18.08
N ASP A 69 -24.96 -40.69 -18.86
CA ASP A 69 -24.65 -41.75 -19.83
C ASP A 69 -24.10 -41.18 -21.16
N ASN A 70 -23.07 -40.34 -21.06
CA ASN A 70 -22.33 -39.78 -22.18
C ASN A 70 -20.82 -40.01 -21.96
N GLU A 71 -20.05 -39.95 -23.05
CA GLU A 71 -18.59 -40.02 -23.03
C GLU A 71 -17.97 -38.91 -22.16
N SER A 72 -16.92 -39.28 -21.41
CA SER A 72 -16.17 -38.36 -20.55
C SER A 72 -15.00 -37.74 -21.29
N TYR A 73 -14.90 -36.42 -21.21
CA TYR A 73 -13.83 -35.61 -21.78
C TYR A 73 -13.01 -35.00 -20.64
N LYS A 74 -11.68 -35.14 -20.72
CA LYS A 74 -10.75 -34.60 -19.73
C LYS A 74 -9.87 -33.54 -20.36
N PHE A 75 -9.85 -32.35 -19.76
CA PHE A 75 -9.02 -31.24 -20.20
C PHE A 75 -7.93 -30.97 -19.16
N THR A 76 -6.68 -31.23 -19.52
CA THR A 76 -5.52 -30.92 -18.68
C THR A 76 -5.13 -29.45 -18.83
N ALA A 77 -4.94 -28.77 -17.71
CA ALA A 77 -4.47 -27.39 -17.68
C ALA A 77 -3.02 -27.29 -18.15
N PHE A 78 -2.68 -26.20 -18.82
CA PHE A 78 -1.30 -25.88 -19.16
C PHE A 78 -0.75 -24.91 -18.12
N VAL A 79 0.40 -25.24 -17.52
CA VAL A 79 1.03 -24.42 -16.48
C VAL A 79 2.45 -24.11 -16.91
N GLU A 80 2.80 -22.83 -16.93
CA GLU A 80 4.11 -22.33 -17.34
C GLU A 80 4.69 -21.43 -16.24
N GLY A 81 5.99 -21.56 -15.95
CA GLY A 81 6.65 -20.76 -14.91
C GLY A 81 6.29 -21.18 -13.48
N GLU A 82 6.37 -20.24 -12.53
CA GLU A 82 6.11 -20.49 -11.12
C GLU A 82 4.64 -20.26 -10.77
N PHE A 83 3.89 -21.36 -10.66
CA PHE A 83 2.49 -21.36 -10.23
C PHE A 83 2.25 -22.52 -9.23
N PRO A 84 2.18 -22.26 -7.92
CA PRO A 84 2.00 -23.32 -6.93
C PRO A 84 0.67 -24.08 -7.08
N GLU A 85 0.70 -25.42 -7.01
CA GLU A 85 -0.49 -26.27 -7.15
C GLU A 85 -1.61 -25.93 -6.15
N SER A 86 -1.25 -25.56 -4.92
CA SER A 86 -2.18 -25.15 -3.87
C SER A 86 -2.97 -23.89 -4.21
N SER A 87 -2.49 -23.11 -5.19
CA SER A 87 -3.06 -21.84 -5.62
C SER A 87 -3.78 -21.92 -6.97
N TYR A 88 -3.88 -23.12 -7.56
CA TYR A 88 -4.56 -23.29 -8.84
C TYR A 88 -5.99 -22.74 -8.78
N PRO A 89 -6.35 -21.82 -9.71
CA PRO A 89 -7.66 -21.17 -9.69
C PRO A 89 -8.76 -22.12 -10.15
N ASN A 90 -8.41 -23.15 -10.94
CA ASN A 90 -9.30 -24.17 -11.44
C ASN A 90 -8.70 -25.58 -11.27
N GLU A 91 -9.50 -26.61 -11.58
CA GLU A 91 -9.04 -28.00 -11.61
C GLU A 91 -7.96 -28.18 -12.67
N PHE A 92 -6.87 -28.84 -12.27
CA PHE A 92 -5.77 -29.16 -13.19
C PHE A 92 -6.25 -30.15 -14.26
N GLU A 93 -6.99 -31.18 -13.88
CA GLU A 93 -7.74 -32.03 -14.80
C GLU A 93 -9.23 -31.74 -14.67
N LEU A 94 -9.81 -31.08 -15.67
CA LEU A 94 -11.24 -30.77 -15.70
C LEU A 94 -11.98 -31.87 -16.45
N GLU A 95 -12.79 -32.67 -15.74
CA GLU A 95 -13.62 -33.73 -16.33
C GLU A 95 -15.04 -33.25 -16.61
N LEU A 96 -15.50 -33.40 -17.85
CA LEU A 96 -16.79 -32.92 -18.33
C LEU A 96 -17.48 -33.96 -19.23
N LYS A 97 -18.81 -33.86 -19.33
CA LYS A 97 -19.65 -34.67 -20.22
C LYS A 97 -20.66 -33.79 -20.93
N LEU A 98 -21.13 -34.21 -22.10
CA LEU A 98 -22.32 -33.62 -22.73
C LEU A 98 -23.50 -33.67 -21.73
N GLU A 99 -24.31 -32.62 -21.64
CA GLU A 99 -25.35 -32.38 -20.62
C GLU A 99 -24.88 -32.07 -19.19
N ALA A 100 -23.57 -32.01 -18.92
CA ALA A 100 -23.10 -31.63 -17.58
C ALA A 100 -23.46 -30.17 -17.25
N GLN A 101 -23.89 -29.93 -16.00
CA GLN A 101 -24.15 -28.60 -15.46
C GLN A 101 -22.83 -27.97 -15.01
N VAL A 102 -22.49 -26.84 -15.62
CA VAL A 102 -21.25 -26.10 -15.37
C VAL A 102 -21.53 -24.66 -15.00
N MET A 103 -20.57 -24.04 -14.33
CA MET A 103 -20.58 -22.63 -13.98
C MET A 103 -19.30 -21.97 -14.45
N PHE A 104 -19.44 -20.75 -14.99
CA PHE A 104 -18.31 -19.92 -15.37
C PHE A 104 -17.62 -19.36 -14.12
N VAL A 105 -16.29 -19.51 -14.03
CA VAL A 105 -15.48 -19.00 -12.89
C VAL A 105 -14.74 -17.69 -13.19
N LYS A 106 -14.96 -17.13 -14.38
CA LYS A 106 -14.43 -15.85 -14.84
C LYS A 106 -15.49 -15.05 -15.56
N ASN A 107 -15.30 -13.73 -15.58
CA ASN A 107 -16.07 -12.85 -16.45
C ASN A 107 -15.54 -12.95 -17.87
N ASP A 108 -16.42 -12.79 -18.85
CA ASP A 108 -16.03 -12.67 -20.25
C ASP A 108 -15.17 -11.40 -20.45
N ILE A 109 -14.05 -11.54 -21.15
CA ILE A 109 -13.03 -10.49 -21.37
C ILE A 109 -13.46 -9.53 -22.49
N GLY A 110 -14.53 -9.85 -23.24
CA GLY A 110 -15.08 -8.98 -24.28
C GLY A 110 -15.51 -7.58 -23.79
N ALA A 111 -15.68 -6.66 -24.75
CA ALA A 111 -16.28 -5.35 -24.49
C ALA A 111 -17.61 -5.51 -23.74
N PRO A 112 -17.99 -4.60 -22.82
CA PRO A 112 -19.16 -4.79 -21.95
C PRO A 112 -20.44 -5.20 -22.67
N GLU A 113 -20.68 -4.66 -23.87
CA GLU A 113 -21.86 -4.94 -24.70
C GLU A 113 -21.83 -6.31 -25.39
N GLN A 114 -20.68 -6.98 -25.41
CA GLN A 114 -20.46 -8.28 -26.05
C GLN A 114 -20.26 -9.43 -25.06
N ARG A 115 -20.24 -9.14 -23.75
CA ARG A 115 -20.01 -10.16 -22.72
C ARG A 115 -21.15 -11.16 -22.68
N LYS A 116 -20.84 -12.43 -22.92
CA LYS A 116 -21.82 -13.52 -22.97
C LYS A 116 -22.02 -14.19 -21.61
N TYR A 117 -21.02 -14.11 -20.73
CA TYR A 117 -21.06 -14.72 -19.40
C TYR A 117 -20.35 -13.89 -18.33
N TYR A 118 -20.69 -14.18 -17.09
CA TYR A 118 -20.11 -13.60 -15.88
C TYR A 118 -19.77 -14.71 -14.89
N ASN A 119 -18.87 -14.42 -13.95
CA ASN A 119 -18.51 -15.35 -12.89
C ASN A 119 -19.75 -15.72 -12.06
N GLY A 120 -20.10 -17.01 -12.05
CA GLY A 120 -21.32 -17.52 -11.43
C GLY A 120 -22.46 -17.86 -12.39
N LYS A 121 -22.37 -17.53 -13.69
CA LYS A 121 -23.39 -17.92 -14.68
C LYS A 121 -23.37 -19.45 -14.84
N ILE A 122 -24.53 -20.08 -14.76
CA ILE A 122 -24.71 -21.54 -14.87
C ILE A 122 -25.24 -21.88 -16.26
N GLY A 123 -24.80 -23.00 -16.82
CA GLY A 123 -25.37 -23.55 -18.04
C GLY A 123 -25.10 -25.05 -18.15
N LYS A 124 -25.63 -25.65 -19.20
CA LYS A 124 -25.34 -27.02 -19.59
C LYS A 124 -24.42 -27.07 -20.79
N ILE A 125 -23.58 -28.09 -20.83
CA ILE A 125 -22.79 -28.41 -22.02
C ILE A 125 -23.73 -28.99 -23.09
N VAL A 126 -23.83 -28.31 -24.23
CA VAL A 126 -24.67 -28.73 -25.38
C VAL A 126 -23.84 -29.30 -26.54
N GLU A 127 -22.53 -29.04 -26.55
CA GLU A 127 -21.57 -29.63 -27.47
C GLU A 127 -20.22 -29.74 -26.76
N ILE A 128 -19.53 -30.87 -26.91
CA ILE A 128 -18.20 -31.11 -26.34
C ILE A 128 -17.37 -32.00 -27.26
N SER A 129 -16.10 -31.65 -27.41
CA SER A 129 -15.06 -32.40 -28.11
C SER A 129 -13.70 -32.03 -27.51
N GLU A 130 -12.61 -32.58 -28.03
CA GLU A 130 -11.24 -32.29 -27.56
C GLU A 130 -10.87 -30.80 -27.61
N ASP A 131 -11.38 -30.05 -28.60
CA ASP A 131 -11.00 -28.65 -28.84
C ASP A 131 -12.16 -27.65 -28.72
N ARG A 132 -13.37 -28.12 -28.39
CA ARG A 132 -14.56 -27.25 -28.41
C ARG A 132 -15.56 -27.61 -27.32
N ILE A 133 -16.00 -26.58 -26.60
CA ILE A 133 -17.09 -26.67 -25.60
C ILE A 133 -18.10 -25.57 -25.89
N LEU A 134 -19.38 -25.95 -26.03
CA LEU A 134 -20.50 -25.02 -26.08
C LEU A 134 -21.35 -25.17 -24.81
N VAL A 135 -21.67 -24.04 -24.19
CA VAL A 135 -22.53 -23.99 -23.00
C VAL A 135 -23.77 -23.17 -23.30
N ARG A 136 -24.95 -23.68 -22.95
CA ARG A 136 -26.22 -22.95 -23.00
C ARG A 136 -26.77 -22.76 -21.60
N SER A 137 -27.04 -21.51 -21.22
CA SER A 137 -27.74 -21.18 -19.97
C SER A 137 -29.25 -21.32 -20.14
N LYS A 138 -29.95 -21.67 -19.05
CA LYS A 138 -31.41 -21.77 -19.07
C LYS A 138 -32.04 -20.41 -19.39
N GLY A 139 -32.84 -20.36 -20.45
CA GLY A 139 -33.52 -19.14 -20.91
C GLY A 139 -32.76 -18.37 -22.00
N ASP A 140 -31.49 -18.72 -22.28
CA ASP A 140 -30.73 -18.15 -23.38
C ASP A 140 -31.03 -18.91 -24.69
N THR A 141 -31.12 -18.18 -25.80
CA THR A 141 -31.32 -18.76 -27.14
C THR A 141 -30.01 -19.05 -27.87
N GLU A 142 -28.90 -18.45 -27.43
CA GLU A 142 -27.59 -18.58 -28.05
C GLU A 142 -26.65 -19.47 -27.25
N ASP A 143 -25.82 -20.22 -27.96
CA ASP A 143 -24.73 -20.99 -27.37
C ASP A 143 -23.50 -20.14 -27.12
N ILE A 144 -22.89 -20.35 -25.95
CA ILE A 144 -21.65 -19.70 -25.56
C ILE A 144 -20.50 -20.63 -25.93
N VAL A 145 -19.70 -20.19 -26.91
CA VAL A 145 -18.42 -20.83 -27.23
C VAL A 145 -17.44 -20.53 -26.09
N VAL A 146 -17.02 -21.55 -25.36
CA VAL A 146 -16.11 -21.39 -24.23
C VAL A 146 -14.67 -21.48 -24.71
N LYS A 147 -13.88 -20.44 -24.42
CA LYS A 147 -12.44 -20.40 -24.70
C LYS A 147 -11.64 -20.63 -23.42
N LYS A 148 -10.42 -21.14 -23.55
CA LYS A 148 -9.48 -21.20 -22.44
C LYS A 148 -9.16 -19.79 -21.94
N TYR A 149 -8.93 -19.67 -20.63
CA TYR A 149 -8.57 -18.45 -19.95
C TYR A 149 -7.17 -18.63 -19.34
N VAL A 150 -6.34 -17.59 -19.40
CA VAL A 150 -5.00 -17.58 -18.79
C VAL A 150 -5.03 -16.77 -17.49
N TRP A 151 -4.79 -17.45 -16.37
CA TRP A 151 -4.56 -16.83 -15.07
C TRP A 151 -3.07 -16.55 -14.91
N HIS A 152 -2.75 -15.41 -14.29
CA HIS A 152 -1.38 -14.95 -14.07
C HIS A 152 -1.08 -14.97 -12.57
N ASN A 153 0.12 -15.44 -12.21
CA ASN A 153 0.70 -15.31 -10.88
C ASN A 153 1.68 -14.13 -10.89
N TYR A 154 1.34 -13.04 -10.19
CA TYR A 154 2.13 -11.80 -10.20
C TYR A 154 3.05 -11.71 -8.98
N HIS A 155 4.27 -11.22 -9.20
CA HIS A 155 5.15 -10.72 -8.16
C HIS A 155 5.28 -9.21 -8.29
N TYR A 156 5.12 -8.51 -7.17
CA TYR A 156 5.19 -7.06 -7.13
C TYR A 156 6.56 -6.65 -6.63
N ARG A 157 7.27 -5.84 -7.41
CA ARG A 157 8.54 -5.23 -7.01
C ARG A 157 8.45 -3.71 -7.11
N ILE A 158 9.27 -3.00 -6.36
CA ILE A 158 9.43 -1.56 -6.51
C ILE A 158 10.51 -1.32 -7.55
N ASN A 159 10.21 -0.59 -8.62
CA ASN A 159 11.24 -0.11 -9.54
C ASN A 159 12.00 1.04 -8.84
N HIS A 160 13.29 0.83 -8.58
CA HIS A 160 14.13 1.80 -7.88
C HIS A 160 14.46 3.07 -8.70
N GLU A 161 14.22 3.09 -10.00
CA GLU A 161 14.40 4.25 -10.88
C GLU A 161 13.14 5.13 -10.96
N THR A 162 11.96 4.51 -11.08
CA THR A 162 10.67 5.23 -11.21
C THR A 162 9.93 5.40 -9.88
N ASN A 163 10.29 4.61 -8.86
CA ASN A 163 9.59 4.50 -7.58
C ASN A 163 8.12 4.05 -7.70
N GLU A 164 7.79 3.32 -8.77
CA GLU A 164 6.48 2.72 -8.99
C GLU A 164 6.51 1.21 -8.69
N ILE A 165 5.33 0.65 -8.38
CA ILE A 165 5.16 -0.80 -8.24
C ILE A 165 5.08 -1.40 -9.65
N GLU A 166 6.01 -2.29 -9.97
CA GLU A 166 5.99 -3.11 -11.19
C GLU A 166 5.43 -4.50 -10.89
N GLU A 167 4.71 -5.05 -11.88
CA GLU A 167 4.13 -6.39 -11.84
C GLU A 167 4.92 -7.33 -12.77
N ASP A 168 5.63 -8.30 -12.22
CA ASP A 168 6.27 -9.37 -12.98
C ASP A 168 5.36 -10.61 -13.00
N VAL A 169 5.10 -11.19 -14.17
CA VAL A 169 4.39 -12.47 -14.29
C VAL A 169 5.39 -13.59 -14.01
N LEU A 170 5.28 -14.24 -12.84
CA LEU A 170 6.13 -15.39 -12.48
C LEU A 170 5.69 -16.69 -13.16
N GLY A 171 4.40 -16.83 -13.42
CA GLY A 171 3.84 -18.02 -14.04
C GLY A 171 2.40 -17.82 -14.52
N THR A 172 1.96 -18.74 -15.36
CA THR A 172 0.61 -18.77 -15.92
C THR A 172 -0.04 -20.13 -15.74
N PHE A 173 -1.36 -20.12 -15.60
CA PHE A 173 -2.21 -21.31 -15.57
C PHE A 173 -3.29 -21.11 -16.64
N GLU A 174 -3.40 -22.00 -17.60
CA GLU A 174 -4.37 -21.94 -18.70
C GLU A 174 -5.33 -23.14 -18.64
N GLN A 175 -6.63 -22.85 -18.59
CA GLN A 175 -7.71 -23.85 -18.54
C GLN A 175 -9.04 -23.25 -19.03
N TYR A 176 -10.02 -24.08 -19.39
CA TYR A 176 -11.39 -23.60 -19.56
C TYR A 176 -11.93 -23.01 -18.26
N PRO A 177 -12.57 -21.81 -18.27
CA PRO A 177 -13.09 -21.16 -17.08
C PRO A 177 -14.43 -21.75 -16.62
N LEU A 178 -14.52 -23.07 -16.54
CA LEU A 178 -15.69 -23.83 -16.12
C LEU A 178 -15.39 -24.68 -14.88
N LYS A 179 -16.41 -24.89 -14.04
CA LYS A 179 -16.44 -25.92 -12.98
C LYS A 179 -17.80 -26.61 -12.98
N LEU A 180 -17.84 -27.88 -12.55
CA LEU A 180 -19.10 -28.56 -12.26
C LEU A 180 -19.89 -27.77 -11.21
N ALA A 181 -21.20 -27.65 -11.42
CA ALA A 181 -22.01 -26.67 -10.71
C ALA A 181 -23.34 -27.19 -10.18
N TRP A 182 -23.50 -28.49 -9.96
CA TRP A 182 -24.65 -29.00 -9.19
C TRP A 182 -24.56 -28.61 -7.72
N ALA A 183 -23.34 -28.54 -7.18
CA ALA A 183 -23.07 -28.11 -5.82
C ALA A 183 -21.83 -27.21 -5.72
N ILE A 184 -21.89 -26.23 -4.83
CA ILE A 184 -20.79 -25.34 -4.48
C ILE A 184 -20.83 -25.07 -2.97
N THR A 185 -19.69 -24.73 -2.37
CA THR A 185 -19.70 -24.32 -0.96
C THR A 185 -20.23 -22.91 -0.78
N ILE A 186 -20.87 -22.64 0.35
CA ILE A 186 -21.34 -21.29 0.72
C ILE A 186 -20.17 -20.28 0.65
N HIS A 187 -18.98 -20.67 1.09
CA HIS A 187 -17.78 -19.84 0.97
C HIS A 187 -17.43 -19.51 -0.48
N LYS A 188 -17.38 -20.51 -1.38
CA LYS A 188 -17.09 -20.28 -2.81
C LYS A 188 -18.24 -19.58 -3.55
N SER A 189 -19.44 -19.53 -2.96
CA SER A 189 -20.57 -18.76 -3.48
C SER A 189 -20.51 -17.26 -3.15
N GLN A 190 -19.61 -16.83 -2.26
CA GLN A 190 -19.52 -15.45 -1.83
C GLN A 190 -19.25 -14.52 -3.02
N GLY A 191 -20.06 -13.46 -3.15
CA GLY A 191 -20.01 -12.54 -4.30
C GLY A 191 -20.77 -13.01 -5.53
N LEU A 192 -21.06 -14.32 -5.67
CA LEU A 192 -21.86 -14.86 -6.77
C LEU A 192 -23.35 -14.56 -6.58
N THR A 193 -24.08 -14.63 -7.69
CA THR A 193 -25.54 -14.43 -7.73
C THR A 193 -26.18 -15.55 -8.53
N PHE A 194 -27.20 -16.18 -7.96
CA PHE A 194 -27.91 -17.31 -8.54
C PHE A 194 -29.39 -17.00 -8.72
N GLU A 195 -30.00 -17.63 -9.73
CA GLU A 195 -31.46 -17.58 -9.94
C GLU A 195 -32.18 -18.55 -9.00
N LYS A 196 -31.62 -19.74 -8.80
CA LYS A 196 -32.22 -20.79 -7.99
C LYS A 196 -31.18 -21.53 -7.16
N VAL A 197 -31.46 -21.74 -5.87
CA VAL A 197 -30.55 -22.38 -4.92
C VAL A 197 -31.28 -23.35 -4.00
N ILE A 198 -30.57 -24.42 -3.62
CA ILE A 198 -30.98 -25.36 -2.59
C ILE A 198 -30.05 -25.18 -1.40
N ILE A 199 -30.60 -24.95 -0.23
CA ILE A 199 -29.85 -24.62 0.99
C ILE A 199 -30.27 -25.56 2.11
N ASP A 200 -29.28 -26.05 2.86
CA ASP A 200 -29.51 -26.70 4.14
C ASP A 200 -29.13 -25.71 5.26
N SER A 201 -30.13 -25.14 5.92
CA SER A 201 -29.94 -24.11 6.95
C SER A 201 -29.36 -24.68 8.24
N ASN A 202 -29.62 -25.96 8.54
CA ASN A 202 -29.29 -26.57 9.84
C ASN A 202 -27.85 -27.09 9.90
N LYS A 203 -27.17 -27.17 8.74
CA LYS A 203 -25.73 -27.51 8.66
C LYS A 203 -24.80 -26.30 8.79
N SER A 204 -25.34 -25.11 9.02
CA SER A 204 -24.54 -23.89 9.25
C SER A 204 -23.79 -23.98 10.58
N PHE A 205 -22.49 -23.67 10.56
CA PHE A 205 -21.63 -23.75 11.75
C PHE A 205 -20.88 -22.44 12.05
N ALA A 206 -21.00 -21.44 11.18
CA ALA A 206 -20.36 -20.13 11.34
C ALA A 206 -21.38 -18.98 11.33
N ALA A 207 -21.05 -17.90 12.04
CA ALA A 207 -21.81 -16.65 12.02
C ALA A 207 -21.97 -16.14 10.59
N GLY A 208 -23.18 -15.66 10.25
CA GLY A 208 -23.50 -15.11 8.94
C GLY A 208 -23.59 -16.11 7.77
N GLN A 209 -23.25 -17.38 7.95
CA GLN A 209 -23.22 -18.37 6.85
C GLN A 209 -24.60 -18.60 6.21
N VAL A 210 -25.68 -18.67 7.01
CA VAL A 210 -27.06 -18.74 6.50
C VAL A 210 -27.43 -17.47 5.72
N TYR A 211 -27.06 -16.29 6.23
CA TYR A 211 -27.27 -15.02 5.53
C TYR A 211 -26.54 -14.99 4.17
N VAL A 212 -25.28 -15.45 4.13
CA VAL A 212 -24.51 -15.53 2.88
C VAL A 212 -25.25 -16.42 1.88
N ALA A 213 -25.68 -17.62 2.30
CA ALA A 213 -26.38 -18.58 1.44
C ALA A 213 -27.69 -18.01 0.88
N LEU A 214 -28.57 -17.48 1.73
CA LEU A 214 -29.86 -16.90 1.32
C LEU A 214 -29.65 -15.68 0.40
N SER A 215 -28.69 -14.80 0.74
CA SER A 215 -28.41 -13.59 -0.03
C SER A 215 -27.78 -13.82 -1.40
N ARG A 216 -27.44 -15.07 -1.77
CA ARG A 216 -26.98 -15.42 -3.13
C ARG A 216 -28.11 -15.46 -4.14
N CYS A 217 -29.33 -15.75 -3.71
CA CYS A 217 -30.48 -15.85 -4.59
C CYS A 217 -31.03 -14.46 -4.96
N LYS A 218 -31.56 -14.29 -6.17
CA LYS A 218 -32.21 -13.04 -6.61
C LYS A 218 -33.62 -12.87 -6.04
N SER A 219 -34.34 -13.96 -5.80
CA SER A 219 -35.71 -13.95 -5.29
C SER A 219 -35.92 -15.03 -4.22
N LEU A 220 -36.94 -14.85 -3.38
CA LEU A 220 -37.31 -15.83 -2.35
C LEU A 220 -37.84 -17.13 -3.00
N GLU A 221 -38.52 -17.02 -4.13
CA GLU A 221 -39.09 -18.14 -4.89
C GLU A 221 -38.02 -19.03 -5.54
N GLY A 222 -36.82 -18.48 -5.75
CA GLY A 222 -35.66 -19.24 -6.22
C GLY A 222 -35.03 -20.12 -5.14
N ILE A 223 -35.43 -19.96 -3.86
CA ILE A 223 -34.86 -20.70 -2.74
C ILE A 223 -35.69 -21.93 -2.42
N ILE A 224 -35.01 -23.04 -2.15
CA ILE A 224 -35.55 -24.24 -1.51
C ILE A 224 -34.69 -24.54 -0.27
N LEU A 225 -35.36 -24.73 0.87
CA LEU A 225 -34.72 -25.21 2.09
C LEU A 225 -34.95 -26.71 2.25
N THR A 226 -33.89 -27.50 2.39
CA THR A 226 -34.01 -28.96 2.60
C THR A 226 -34.30 -29.34 4.06
N SER A 227 -34.16 -28.38 4.97
CA SER A 227 -34.49 -28.49 6.40
C SER A 227 -35.39 -27.31 6.80
N PRO A 228 -36.29 -27.48 7.78
CA PRO A 228 -37.01 -26.36 8.36
C PRO A 228 -36.04 -25.29 8.87
N PHE A 229 -36.37 -24.03 8.66
CA PHE A 229 -35.64 -22.91 9.22
C PHE A 229 -35.94 -22.78 10.71
N GLU A 230 -34.89 -22.90 11.52
CA GLU A 230 -34.96 -22.70 12.98
C GLU A 230 -34.21 -21.42 13.36
N PRO A 231 -34.70 -20.61 14.32
CA PRO A 231 -34.01 -19.41 14.78
C PRO A 231 -32.57 -19.68 15.27
N GLN A 232 -32.32 -20.89 15.80
CA GLN A 232 -31.01 -21.33 16.29
C GLN A 232 -29.98 -21.49 15.16
N SER A 233 -30.40 -21.60 13.91
CA SER A 233 -29.51 -21.66 12.74
C SER A 233 -28.78 -20.33 12.48
N ILE A 234 -29.23 -19.23 13.08
CA ILE A 234 -28.57 -17.92 13.00
C ILE A 234 -27.58 -17.77 14.17
N ILE A 235 -26.30 -17.92 13.85
CA ILE A 235 -25.21 -17.76 14.82
C ILE A 235 -24.85 -16.27 14.94
N LYS A 236 -24.81 -15.79 16.18
CA LYS A 236 -24.50 -14.40 16.54
C LYS A 236 -23.02 -14.22 16.80
N ASP A 237 -22.48 -13.09 16.39
CA ASP A 237 -21.15 -12.63 16.79
C ASP A 237 -21.29 -11.29 17.54
N PRO A 238 -21.09 -11.28 18.87
CA PRO A 238 -21.21 -10.06 19.69
C PRO A 238 -20.30 -8.93 19.24
N LEU A 239 -19.12 -9.24 18.68
CA LEU A 239 -18.17 -8.23 18.21
C LEU A 239 -18.70 -7.49 16.97
N ILE A 240 -19.41 -8.20 16.09
CA ILE A 240 -20.05 -7.60 14.92
C ILE A 240 -21.23 -6.72 15.36
N GLU A 241 -22.05 -7.17 16.32
CA GLU A 241 -23.17 -6.38 16.85
C GLU A 241 -22.68 -5.08 17.53
N GLU A 242 -21.61 -5.16 18.33
CA GLU A 242 -20.98 -4.00 18.95
C GLU A 242 -20.41 -3.03 17.90
N PHE A 243 -19.71 -3.56 16.90
CA PHE A 243 -19.17 -2.76 15.81
C PHE A 243 -20.26 -2.05 15.00
N ASP A 244 -21.30 -2.77 14.58
CA ASP A 244 -22.41 -2.19 13.81
C ASP A 244 -23.14 -1.11 14.62
N SER A 245 -23.38 -1.34 15.92
CA SER A 245 -23.98 -0.35 16.83
C SER A 245 -23.10 0.90 16.95
N TYR A 246 -21.79 0.72 17.16
CA TYR A 246 -20.84 1.83 17.21
C TYR A 246 -20.82 2.63 15.90
N GLN A 247 -20.82 1.97 14.74
CA GLN A 247 -20.86 2.66 13.44
C GLN A 247 -22.18 3.42 13.23
N GLU A 248 -23.30 2.89 13.73
CA GLU A 248 -24.59 3.57 13.63
C GLU A 248 -24.68 4.81 14.51
N GLU A 249 -24.13 4.75 15.73
CA GLU A 249 -24.04 5.87 16.66
C GLU A 249 -23.03 6.93 16.20
N ASN A 250 -21.96 6.50 15.53
CA ASN A 250 -20.85 7.35 15.08
C ASN A 250 -20.83 7.54 13.56
N LYS A 251 -22.01 7.70 12.94
CA LYS A 251 -22.10 7.96 11.50
C LYS A 251 -21.30 9.22 11.14
N PRO A 252 -20.42 9.17 10.13
CA PRO A 252 -19.66 10.33 9.71
C PRO A 252 -20.61 11.45 9.29
N THR A 253 -20.53 12.59 9.97
CA THR A 253 -21.26 13.80 9.60
C THR A 253 -20.38 14.71 8.75
N LYS A 254 -21.00 15.64 8.01
CA LYS A 254 -20.25 16.63 7.24
C LYS A 254 -19.42 17.52 8.17
N GLU A 255 -19.98 17.89 9.31
CA GLU A 255 -19.30 18.69 10.34
C GLU A 255 -18.07 17.94 10.89
N ARG A 256 -18.19 16.63 11.12
CA ARG A 256 -17.08 15.80 11.56
C ARG A 256 -15.99 15.72 10.49
N LEU A 257 -16.37 15.49 9.24
CA LEU A 257 -15.43 15.45 8.12
C LEU A 257 -14.67 16.77 7.96
N ASP A 258 -15.37 17.90 8.04
CA ASP A 258 -14.75 19.21 7.91
C ASP A 258 -13.82 19.52 9.10
N SER A 259 -14.20 19.14 10.31
CA SER A 259 -13.33 19.18 11.50
C SER A 259 -12.08 18.30 11.33
N ASP A 260 -12.22 17.07 10.86
CA ASP A 260 -11.11 16.14 10.68
C ASP A 260 -10.15 16.60 9.57
N LYS A 261 -10.65 17.23 8.49
CA LYS A 261 -9.80 17.87 7.48
C LYS A 261 -8.96 19.00 8.06
N LEU A 262 -9.53 19.81 8.96
CA LEU A 262 -8.81 20.90 9.62
C LEU A 262 -7.72 20.37 10.56
N ILE A 263 -8.05 19.38 11.38
CA ILE A 263 -7.09 18.70 12.26
C ILE A 263 -5.95 18.11 11.42
N PHE A 264 -6.29 17.36 10.37
CA PHE A 264 -5.30 16.76 9.47
C PHE A 264 -4.40 17.82 8.82
N THR A 265 -4.96 18.93 8.36
CA THR A 265 -4.18 20.04 7.78
C THR A 265 -3.26 20.66 8.82
N GLN A 266 -3.76 20.90 10.03
CA GLN A 266 -2.99 21.46 11.14
C GLN A 266 -1.80 20.55 11.50
N GLU A 267 -2.02 19.24 11.66
CA GLU A 267 -0.97 18.28 11.99
C GLU A 267 0.14 18.28 10.95
N ASN A 268 -0.21 18.24 9.66
CA ASN A 268 0.79 18.27 8.59
C ASN A 268 1.60 19.58 8.55
N LEU A 269 0.98 20.72 8.83
CA LEU A 269 1.68 22.01 8.92
C LEU A 269 2.56 22.10 10.17
N LEU A 270 2.10 21.58 11.30
CA LEU A 270 2.90 21.50 12.53
C LEU A 270 4.14 20.65 12.29
N ASP A 271 4.00 19.49 11.64
CA ASP A 271 5.13 18.62 11.30
C ASP A 271 6.12 19.32 10.35
N LEU A 272 5.62 20.02 9.32
CA LEU A 272 6.46 20.75 8.37
C LEU A 272 7.30 21.83 9.06
N TYR A 273 6.68 22.61 9.95
CA TYR A 273 7.35 23.71 10.66
C TYR A 273 7.99 23.30 11.99
N SER A 274 7.94 22.02 12.37
CA SER A 274 8.65 21.55 13.55
C SER A 274 10.12 21.27 13.21
N PHE A 275 11.02 21.77 14.06
CA PHE A 275 12.46 21.56 13.94
C PHE A 275 13.03 20.67 15.06
N LYS A 276 12.16 19.92 15.75
CA LYS A 276 12.54 19.05 16.87
C LYS A 276 13.52 17.95 16.46
N GLU A 277 13.28 17.30 15.32
CA GLU A 277 14.19 16.27 14.80
C GLU A 277 15.57 16.87 14.46
N LEU A 278 15.59 17.95 13.67
CA LEU A 278 16.84 18.64 13.33
C LEU A 278 17.58 19.16 14.59
N LYS A 279 16.86 19.65 15.60
CA LYS A 279 17.43 20.05 16.89
C LYS A 279 18.08 18.86 17.60
N TRP A 280 17.43 17.71 17.62
CA TRP A 280 17.97 16.49 18.22
C TRP A 280 19.28 16.06 17.54
N ARG A 281 19.32 16.07 16.20
CA ARG A 281 20.56 15.80 15.42
C ARG A 281 21.68 16.80 15.71
N ILE A 282 21.34 18.08 15.81
CA ILE A 282 22.29 19.13 16.16
C ILE A 282 22.81 18.98 17.59
N ASP A 283 21.98 18.52 18.54
CA ASP A 283 22.41 18.24 19.91
C ASP A 283 23.36 17.05 19.99
N GLU A 284 23.12 16.00 19.21
CA GLU A 284 24.03 14.87 19.06
C GLU A 284 25.40 15.34 18.54
N LEU A 285 25.40 16.15 17.47
CA LEU A 285 26.60 16.80 16.95
C LEU A 285 27.29 17.66 18.02
N LYS A 286 26.54 18.45 18.80
CA LYS A 286 27.09 19.31 19.87
C LYS A 286 27.84 18.51 20.91
N THR A 287 27.31 17.35 21.31
CA THR A 287 27.98 16.45 22.25
C THR A 287 29.28 15.90 21.65
N LEU A 288 29.26 15.43 20.41
CA LEU A 288 30.45 14.92 19.73
C LEU A 288 31.51 16.01 19.51
N ASN A 289 31.09 17.21 19.11
CA ASN A 289 31.95 18.37 18.93
C ASN A 289 32.72 18.73 20.21
N ASN A 290 32.02 18.78 21.35
CA ASN A 290 32.62 19.15 22.63
C ASN A 290 33.48 18.05 23.24
N THR A 291 33.24 16.79 22.90
CA THR A 291 33.97 15.65 23.47
C THR A 291 35.15 15.21 22.62
N ALA A 292 35.06 15.34 21.30
CA ALA A 292 36.04 14.83 20.36
C ALA A 292 36.69 15.94 19.53
N TYR A 293 35.90 16.78 18.85
CA TYR A 293 36.44 17.66 17.81
C TYR A 293 37.35 18.75 18.36
N HIS A 294 36.98 19.35 19.49
CA HIS A 294 37.74 20.41 20.16
C HIS A 294 39.20 20.04 20.44
N THR A 295 39.52 18.74 20.58
CA THR A 295 40.90 18.28 20.85
C THR A 295 41.85 18.47 19.68
N THR A 296 41.33 18.46 18.45
CA THR A 296 42.10 18.54 17.20
C THR A 296 41.82 19.86 16.46
N TYR A 297 40.57 20.33 16.49
CA TYR A 297 40.10 21.52 15.79
C TYR A 297 39.39 22.48 16.75
N SER A 298 40.15 23.14 17.62
CA SER A 298 39.58 23.98 18.68
C SER A 298 38.84 25.24 18.16
N GLN A 299 39.35 25.88 17.11
CA GLN A 299 38.73 27.08 16.51
C GLN A 299 37.47 26.71 15.72
N THR A 300 37.54 25.69 14.88
CA THR A 300 36.39 25.13 14.14
C THR A 300 35.32 24.66 15.11
N SER A 301 35.70 23.97 16.19
CA SER A 301 34.76 23.50 17.22
C SER A 301 34.01 24.67 17.89
N ASN A 302 34.70 25.77 18.16
CA ASN A 302 34.08 26.99 18.69
C ASN A 302 33.12 27.64 17.70
N LEU A 303 33.49 27.70 16.41
CA LEU A 303 32.60 28.17 15.34
C LEU A 303 31.35 27.30 15.22
N ILE A 304 31.48 25.98 15.22
CA ILE A 304 30.33 25.05 15.22
C ILE A 304 29.39 25.37 16.40
N ASN A 305 29.93 25.53 17.60
CA ASN A 305 29.14 25.87 18.79
C ASN A 305 28.44 27.23 18.68
N GLU A 306 29.07 28.24 18.06
CA GLU A 306 28.45 29.53 17.77
C GLU A 306 27.27 29.38 16.80
N LYS A 307 27.47 28.68 15.68
CA LYS A 307 26.42 28.44 14.69
C LYS A 307 25.25 27.64 15.27
N ILE A 308 25.53 26.66 16.15
CA ILE A 308 24.49 25.91 16.88
C ILE A 308 23.65 26.86 17.76
N LYS A 309 24.28 27.77 18.51
CA LYS A 309 23.54 28.76 19.31
C LYS A 309 22.66 29.66 18.45
N THR A 310 23.15 30.07 17.28
CA THR A 310 22.34 30.85 16.31
C THR A 310 21.17 30.04 15.76
N PHE A 311 21.36 28.76 15.45
CA PHE A 311 20.26 27.86 15.08
C PHE A 311 19.21 27.75 16.19
N GLU A 312 19.65 27.56 17.44
CA GLU A 312 18.76 27.45 18.60
C GLU A 312 17.87 28.69 18.74
N SER A 313 18.45 29.89 18.68
CA SER A 313 17.73 31.15 18.89
C SER A 313 16.93 31.64 17.68
N GLU A 314 17.46 31.50 16.46
CA GLU A 314 16.85 32.07 15.26
C GLU A 314 15.95 31.12 14.49
N VAL A 315 16.13 29.80 14.65
CA VAL A 315 15.33 28.76 13.98
C VAL A 315 14.44 28.04 14.98
N PHE A 316 15.02 27.33 15.96
CA PHE A 316 14.27 26.43 16.81
C PHE A 316 13.29 27.15 17.75
N GLU A 317 13.74 28.17 18.49
CA GLU A 317 12.84 28.93 19.37
C GLU A 317 11.76 29.69 18.60
N VAL A 318 12.09 30.19 17.41
CA VAL A 318 11.13 30.87 16.53
C VAL A 318 10.11 29.88 15.99
N SER A 319 10.52 28.66 15.67
CA SER A 319 9.59 27.63 15.19
C SER A 319 8.59 27.21 16.26
N LEU A 320 8.99 27.10 17.53
CA LEU A 320 8.07 26.81 18.63
C LEU A 320 6.98 27.89 18.78
N LYS A 321 7.35 29.16 18.59
CA LYS A 321 6.38 30.27 18.58
C LYS A 321 5.47 30.18 17.35
N PHE A 322 6.01 29.80 16.20
CA PHE A 322 5.24 29.63 14.97
C PHE A 322 4.30 28.42 15.01
N GLU A 323 4.67 27.31 15.65
CA GLU A 323 3.80 26.15 15.90
C GLU A 323 2.50 26.59 16.62
N ASN A 324 2.61 27.47 17.63
CA ASN A 324 1.45 28.05 18.30
C ASN A 324 0.62 28.96 17.36
N GLN A 325 1.27 29.68 16.44
CA GLN A 325 0.58 30.46 15.43
C GLN A 325 -0.19 29.55 14.45
N ILE A 326 0.39 28.44 14.00
CA ILE A 326 -0.26 27.47 13.11
C ILE A 326 -1.55 26.92 13.75
N ARG A 327 -1.52 26.59 15.05
CA ARG A 327 -2.71 26.12 15.77
C ARG A 327 -3.86 27.13 15.71
N ASN A 328 -3.53 28.43 15.79
CA ASN A 328 -4.51 29.51 15.69
C ASN A 328 -4.97 29.76 14.24
N LEU A 329 -4.06 29.66 13.27
CA LEU A 329 -4.38 29.83 11.84
C LEU A 329 -5.30 28.73 11.32
N CYS A 330 -5.17 27.51 11.85
CA CYS A 330 -5.95 26.34 11.43
C CYS A 330 -7.18 26.09 12.32
N LEU A 331 -7.70 27.11 13.03
CA LEU A 331 -8.98 27.01 13.74
C LEU A 331 -10.18 26.92 12.79
N LYS A 332 -9.99 27.38 11.55
CA LYS A 332 -10.94 27.33 10.43
C LYS A 332 -10.16 26.98 9.15
N GLU A 333 -10.87 26.89 8.02
CA GLU A 333 -10.21 26.73 6.72
C GLU A 333 -9.14 27.79 6.50
N LEU A 334 -8.03 27.39 5.88
CA LEU A 334 -6.91 28.27 5.58
C LEU A 334 -7.36 29.36 4.61
N ASP A 335 -7.50 30.57 5.13
CA ASP A 335 -7.79 31.75 4.33
C ASP A 335 -6.51 32.33 3.70
N ALA A 336 -6.69 33.33 2.84
CA ALA A 336 -5.58 33.99 2.16
C ALA A 336 -4.55 34.59 3.14
N TYR A 337 -4.98 35.03 4.33
CA TYR A 337 -4.09 35.54 5.36
C TYR A 337 -3.24 34.42 5.97
N ALA A 338 -3.83 33.27 6.28
CA ALA A 338 -3.11 32.11 6.78
C ALA A 338 -2.07 31.61 5.76
N ILE A 339 -2.44 31.54 4.48
CA ILE A 339 -1.52 31.14 3.41
C ILE A 339 -0.36 32.14 3.27
N ASP A 340 -0.63 33.46 3.27
CA ASP A 340 0.42 34.50 3.24
C ASP A 340 1.38 34.37 4.44
N ARG A 341 0.86 34.06 5.64
CA ARG A 341 1.68 33.81 6.83
C ARG A 341 2.56 32.57 6.69
N LEU A 342 2.04 31.48 6.09
CA LEU A 342 2.82 30.27 5.80
C LEU A 342 3.93 30.56 4.78
N VAL A 343 3.65 31.31 3.71
CA VAL A 343 4.65 31.69 2.71
C VAL A 343 5.78 32.51 3.34
N LYS A 344 5.44 33.53 4.13
CA LYS A 344 6.43 34.34 4.86
C LYS A 344 7.27 33.52 5.84
N ALA A 345 6.66 32.55 6.51
CA ALA A 345 7.39 31.66 7.41
C ALA A 345 8.36 30.76 6.64
N LYS A 346 7.92 30.18 5.51
CA LYS A 346 8.81 29.45 4.59
C LYS A 346 10.03 30.29 4.20
N GLU A 347 9.82 31.54 3.77
CA GLU A 347 10.91 32.41 3.32
C GLU A 347 11.90 32.67 4.45
N TYR A 348 11.38 33.00 5.64
CA TYR A 348 12.17 33.19 6.85
C TYR A 348 13.00 31.95 7.19
N PHE A 349 12.37 30.77 7.34
CA PHE A 349 13.07 29.56 7.75
C PHE A 349 14.03 29.06 6.67
N SER A 350 13.69 29.18 5.39
CA SER A 350 14.57 28.80 4.29
C SER A 350 15.87 29.63 4.29
N GLN A 351 15.76 30.93 4.56
CA GLN A 351 16.93 31.80 4.71
C GLN A 351 17.73 31.45 5.97
N LYS A 352 17.05 31.26 7.11
CA LYS A 352 17.74 30.98 8.39
C LYS A 352 18.40 29.60 8.43
N LEU A 353 17.94 28.63 7.64
CA LEU A 353 18.59 27.32 7.50
C LEU A 353 19.96 27.39 6.80
N ASP A 354 20.37 28.53 6.25
CA ASP A 354 21.75 28.73 5.80
C ASP A 354 22.76 28.51 6.94
N ILE A 355 22.39 28.80 8.20
CA ILE A 355 23.24 28.51 9.36
C ILE A 355 23.58 27.02 9.47
N VAL A 356 22.66 26.13 9.10
CA VAL A 356 22.88 24.69 9.13
C VAL A 356 23.74 24.25 7.96
N LYS A 357 23.59 24.90 6.79
CA LYS A 357 24.50 24.69 5.66
C LYS A 357 25.94 25.09 6.00
N GLN A 358 26.13 26.17 6.76
CA GLN A 358 27.45 26.57 7.26
C GLN A 358 28.02 25.51 8.23
N ILE A 359 27.21 24.95 9.13
CA ILE A 359 27.65 23.82 9.98
C ILE A 359 28.09 22.63 9.13
N LEU A 360 27.31 22.25 8.10
CA LEU A 360 27.66 21.14 7.21
C LEU A 360 28.98 21.38 6.47
N ARG A 361 29.26 22.61 6.02
CA ARG A 361 30.56 22.95 5.40
C ARG A 361 31.72 22.79 6.38
N LEU A 362 31.56 23.26 7.63
CA LEU A 362 32.57 23.06 8.67
C LEU A 362 32.82 21.57 8.93
N LEU A 363 31.77 20.74 8.98
CA LEU A 363 31.92 19.29 9.15
C LEU A 363 32.62 18.62 7.96
N ASP A 364 32.33 19.06 6.75
CA ASP A 364 32.97 18.56 5.54
C ASP A 364 34.47 18.87 5.53
N ALA A 365 34.91 19.96 6.16
CA ALA A 365 36.31 20.35 6.29
C ALA A 365 37.13 19.49 7.28
N LEU A 366 36.47 18.77 8.21
CA LEU A 366 37.15 18.02 9.26
C LEU A 366 37.58 16.61 8.79
N GLU A 367 38.77 16.20 9.21
CA GLU A 367 39.28 14.83 9.09
C GLU A 367 39.78 14.32 10.45
N PHE A 368 39.50 13.07 10.81
CA PHE A 368 39.98 12.46 12.05
C PHE A 368 40.71 11.14 11.83
N ASP A 369 41.85 10.96 12.50
CA ASP A 369 42.58 9.68 12.51
C ASP A 369 41.76 8.55 13.15
N ASN A 370 40.92 8.89 14.14
CA ASN A 370 40.07 7.93 14.82
C ASN A 370 38.86 7.59 13.95
N ARG A 371 38.88 6.38 13.37
CA ARG A 371 37.83 5.86 12.50
C ARG A 371 36.42 5.93 13.10
N GLN A 372 36.26 5.74 14.41
CA GLN A 372 34.94 5.81 15.05
C GLN A 372 34.41 7.25 15.04
N ILE A 373 35.27 8.23 15.35
CA ILE A 373 34.91 9.66 15.33
C ILE A 373 34.58 10.09 13.89
N GLU A 374 35.37 9.64 12.91
CA GLU A 374 35.12 9.91 11.49
C GLU A 374 33.78 9.37 11.02
N MET A 375 33.46 8.10 11.34
CA MET A 375 32.16 7.50 11.00
C MET A 375 30.99 8.23 11.67
N GLN A 376 31.14 8.66 12.92
CA GLN A 376 30.12 9.42 13.63
C GLN A 376 29.94 10.83 13.05
N LYS A 377 31.02 11.49 12.62
CA LYS A 377 30.97 12.76 11.89
C LYS A 377 30.18 12.61 10.58
N ASP A 378 30.51 11.61 9.78
CA ASP A 378 29.86 11.36 8.49
C ASP A 378 28.37 11.05 8.65
N GLN A 379 28.01 10.27 9.68
CA GLN A 379 26.62 9.99 10.00
C GLN A 379 25.87 11.26 10.45
N ASN A 380 26.47 12.06 11.34
CA ASN A 380 25.89 13.34 11.77
C ASN A 380 25.71 14.29 10.57
N TYR A 381 26.71 14.39 9.69
CA TYR A 381 26.60 15.17 8.45
C TYR A 381 25.40 14.70 7.63
N LEU A 382 25.30 13.40 7.37
CA LEU A 382 24.24 12.84 6.55
C LEU A 382 22.85 13.09 7.14
N ASP A 383 22.68 12.83 8.43
CA ASP A 383 21.39 13.00 9.11
C ASP A 383 20.96 14.47 9.16
N ILE A 384 21.87 15.39 9.49
CA ILE A 384 21.60 16.83 9.49
C ILE A 384 21.31 17.34 8.08
N ALA A 385 22.07 16.90 7.08
CA ALA A 385 21.88 17.27 5.69
C ALA A 385 20.54 16.77 5.15
N TYR A 386 20.20 15.50 5.41
CA TYR A 386 18.93 14.91 5.02
C TYR A 386 17.76 15.70 5.62
N GLU A 387 17.71 15.90 6.93
CA GLU A 387 16.63 16.62 7.61
C GLU A 387 16.49 18.07 7.10
N THR A 388 17.62 18.75 6.88
CA THR A 388 17.63 20.13 6.38
C THR A 388 17.12 20.21 4.96
N PHE A 389 17.64 19.37 4.06
CA PHE A 389 17.30 19.42 2.63
C PHE A 389 15.92 18.86 2.36
N PHE A 390 15.48 17.87 3.13
CA PHE A 390 14.11 17.37 3.10
C PHE A 390 13.14 18.50 3.42
N LYS A 391 13.38 19.23 4.51
CA LYS A 391 12.52 20.35 4.90
C LYS A 391 12.53 21.49 3.87
N LEU A 392 13.69 21.86 3.33
CA LEU A 392 13.78 22.87 2.26
C LEU A 392 13.01 22.44 1.00
N THR A 393 13.07 21.15 0.65
CA THR A 393 12.30 20.58 -0.46
C THR A 393 10.81 20.66 -0.21
N LEU A 394 10.34 20.29 0.99
CA LEU A 394 8.92 20.40 1.34
C LEU A 394 8.43 21.85 1.37
N PHE A 395 9.27 22.81 1.75
CA PHE A 395 8.90 24.21 1.65
C PHE A 395 8.62 24.63 0.20
N GLU A 396 9.18 24.00 -0.83
CA GLU A 396 8.85 24.33 -2.23
C GLU A 396 7.34 24.23 -2.51
N SER A 397 6.60 23.33 -1.83
CA SER A 397 5.15 23.18 -2.00
C SER A 397 4.30 24.25 -1.29
N ILE A 398 4.90 25.11 -0.45
CA ILE A 398 4.18 26.24 0.17
C ILE A 398 4.23 27.43 -0.79
N THR A 399 3.12 27.66 -1.49
CA THR A 399 2.91 28.74 -2.46
C THR A 399 1.63 29.51 -2.13
N SER A 400 1.32 30.58 -2.86
CA SER A 400 0.04 31.29 -2.76
C SER A 400 -1.18 30.41 -3.10
N GLU A 401 -0.95 29.29 -3.81
CA GLU A 401 -1.96 28.31 -4.20
C GLU A 401 -1.85 27.03 -3.36
N PHE A 402 -1.27 27.12 -2.15
CA PHE A 402 -1.02 25.96 -1.30
C PHE A 402 -2.25 25.06 -1.15
N SER A 403 -2.04 23.76 -1.41
CA SER A 403 -3.00 22.72 -1.09
C SER A 403 -2.34 21.60 -0.29
N ILE A 404 -3.08 21.04 0.67
CA ILE A 404 -2.57 19.93 1.48
C ILE A 404 -2.28 18.68 0.64
N ALA A 405 -3.06 18.48 -0.44
CA ALA A 405 -2.89 17.35 -1.35
C ALA A 405 -1.56 17.42 -2.11
N GLU A 406 -1.20 18.59 -2.61
CA GLU A 406 0.07 18.81 -3.32
C GLU A 406 1.26 18.65 -2.38
N TYR A 407 1.20 19.23 -1.18
CA TYR A 407 2.21 19.02 -0.13
C TYR A 407 2.42 17.54 0.18
N ARG A 408 1.34 16.77 0.37
CA ARG A 408 1.41 15.33 0.65
C ARG A 408 2.03 14.55 -0.51
N SER A 409 1.65 14.87 -1.74
CA SER A 409 2.24 14.25 -2.94
C SER A 409 3.74 14.51 -2.99
N HIS A 410 4.16 15.75 -2.78
CA HIS A 410 5.57 16.13 -2.74
C HIS A 410 6.31 15.40 -1.61
N ARG A 411 5.76 15.40 -0.39
CA ARG A 411 6.35 14.72 0.78
C ARG A 411 6.56 13.24 0.55
N ASN A 412 5.55 12.55 0.02
CA ASN A 412 5.64 11.10 -0.22
C ASN A 412 6.70 10.78 -1.29
N LYS A 413 6.79 11.58 -2.37
CA LYS A 413 7.83 11.42 -3.39
C LYS A 413 9.23 11.60 -2.83
N THR A 414 9.44 12.57 -1.93
CA THR A 414 10.75 12.80 -1.33
C THR A 414 11.12 11.70 -0.32
N LEU A 415 10.15 11.22 0.47
CA LEU A 415 10.39 10.22 1.53
C LEU A 415 10.83 8.85 1.01
N ILE A 416 10.48 8.50 -0.23
CA ILE A 416 10.85 7.21 -0.84
C ILE A 416 12.34 7.15 -1.22
N LYS A 417 12.99 8.30 -1.40
CA LYS A 417 14.41 8.38 -1.80
C LYS A 417 15.33 7.95 -0.66
N GLU A 418 16.40 7.23 -1.00
CA GLU A 418 17.44 6.88 -0.02
C GLU A 418 18.17 8.16 0.46
N PRO A 419 18.45 8.32 1.78
CA PRO A 419 18.99 9.56 2.32
C PRO A 419 20.28 10.08 1.67
N LYS A 420 21.27 9.21 1.42
CA LYS A 420 22.54 9.60 0.78
C LYS A 420 22.32 10.02 -0.67
N GLU A 421 21.50 9.27 -1.40
CA GLU A 421 21.16 9.60 -2.79
C GLU A 421 20.42 10.93 -2.88
N PHE A 422 19.43 11.14 -2.01
CA PHE A 422 18.68 12.39 -1.93
C PHE A 422 19.58 13.59 -1.61
N VAL A 423 20.45 13.47 -0.59
CA VAL A 423 21.38 14.54 -0.23
C VAL A 423 22.32 14.88 -1.39
N LYS A 424 22.86 13.86 -2.07
CA LYS A 424 23.72 14.04 -3.24
C LYS A 424 23.00 14.72 -4.41
N GLU A 425 21.77 14.31 -4.71
CA GLU A 425 20.93 14.93 -5.74
C GLU A 425 20.63 16.40 -5.41
N TYR A 426 20.24 16.68 -4.17
CA TYR A 426 19.94 18.03 -3.70
C TYR A 426 21.14 18.95 -3.84
N LEU A 427 22.31 18.52 -3.37
CA LEU A 427 23.56 19.28 -3.48
C LEU A 427 23.93 19.53 -4.93
N LYS A 428 23.80 18.53 -5.81
CA LYS A 428 24.07 18.68 -7.26
C LYS A 428 23.14 19.70 -7.92
N LYS A 429 21.84 19.67 -7.60
CA LYS A 429 20.83 20.58 -8.17
C LYS A 429 21.03 22.03 -7.69
N ASN A 430 21.53 22.22 -6.47
CA ASN A 430 21.62 23.52 -5.81
C ASN A 430 23.07 24.07 -5.72
N LYS A 431 24.01 23.60 -6.55
CA LYS A 431 25.34 24.21 -6.65
C LYS A 431 25.25 25.65 -7.18
N PRO A 432 25.99 26.62 -6.61
CA PRO A 432 26.07 27.97 -7.17
C PRO A 432 26.70 27.92 -8.58
N LYS A 433 26.08 28.58 -9.56
CA LYS A 433 26.68 28.78 -10.90
C LYS A 433 27.86 29.75 -10.78
N LYS A 434 29.11 29.28 -10.91
CA LYS A 434 30.29 30.16 -11.10
C LYS A 434 30.26 30.73 -12.52
N GLU A 435 30.51 32.03 -12.67
CA GLU A 435 30.74 32.68 -13.97
C GLU A 435 31.97 32.06 -14.65
N GLU A 436 31.81 31.64 -15.91
CA GLU A 436 32.87 31.01 -16.71
C GLU A 436 33.98 32.02 -17.07
N THR A 437 35.05 32.08 -16.28
CA THR A 437 36.36 32.49 -16.81
C THR A 437 37.13 31.26 -17.25
N LYS A 438 37.23 31.08 -18.57
CA LYS A 438 38.01 30.03 -19.24
C LYS A 438 39.49 30.15 -18.89
N THR A 439 40.02 29.18 -18.14
CA THR A 439 41.37 28.69 -18.36
C THR A 439 41.46 27.20 -18.02
N THR A 440 41.91 26.45 -19.00
CA THR A 440 42.17 25.01 -19.03
C THR A 440 43.19 24.55 -17.98
N LYS A 441 42.90 23.49 -17.21
CA LYS A 441 43.47 22.13 -17.39
C LYS A 441 43.03 21.18 -16.28
N GLU A 442 43.02 19.91 -16.66
CA GLU A 442 42.62 18.73 -15.89
C GLU A 442 43.51 18.50 -14.66
N THR A 443 42.91 18.58 -13.47
CA THR A 443 43.25 17.73 -12.32
C THR A 443 42.03 17.56 -11.43
N SER A 444 41.82 16.33 -10.99
CA SER A 444 40.63 15.80 -10.35
C SER A 444 40.46 16.23 -8.88
N GLN A 445 39.23 16.63 -8.55
CA GLN A 445 38.54 16.50 -7.25
C GLN A 445 38.99 17.33 -6.01
N ALA A 446 40.05 18.14 -6.03
CA ALA A 446 40.52 18.82 -4.81
C ALA A 446 40.14 20.32 -4.64
N GLU A 447 39.54 20.99 -5.64
CA GLU A 447 39.59 22.47 -5.72
C GLU A 447 38.48 23.30 -5.03
N ASP A 448 37.65 22.75 -4.11
CA ASP A 448 36.58 23.54 -3.47
C ASP A 448 36.30 23.15 -1.99
N ARG A 449 37.28 22.57 -1.28
CA ARG A 449 37.12 22.27 0.16
C ARG A 449 37.65 23.44 0.99
N GLU A 450 36.77 24.14 1.68
CA GLU A 450 37.18 25.14 2.69
C GLU A 450 38.00 24.42 3.77
N LEU A 451 39.22 24.89 4.02
CA LEU A 451 40.10 24.32 5.04
C LEU A 451 39.71 24.84 6.44
N PRO A 452 39.91 24.03 7.50
CA PRO A 452 39.73 24.50 8.87
C PRO A 452 40.55 25.77 9.17
N PRO A 453 39.99 26.78 9.86
CA PRO A 453 40.67 28.04 10.21
C PRO A 453 41.95 27.88 11.04
N GLU A 454 42.14 26.73 11.70
CA GLU A 454 43.40 26.42 12.38
C GLU A 454 44.60 26.30 11.44
N ILE A 455 44.36 26.06 10.16
CA ILE A 455 45.41 25.87 9.16
C ILE A 455 45.89 27.25 8.70
N GLU A 456 47.03 27.70 9.25
CA GLU A 456 47.61 29.00 8.90
C GLU A 456 48.25 29.03 7.50
N ASN A 457 48.76 27.89 7.02
CA ASN A 457 49.45 27.77 5.73
C ASN A 457 48.83 26.64 4.89
N GLU A 458 47.85 27.02 4.05
CA GLU A 458 47.10 26.10 3.18
C GLU A 458 47.99 25.34 2.19
N GLU A 459 48.95 26.03 1.56
CA GLU A 459 49.84 25.43 0.56
C GLU A 459 50.74 24.36 1.19
N LEU A 460 51.32 24.66 2.36
CA LEU A 460 52.14 23.70 3.08
C LEU A 460 51.31 22.52 3.59
N PHE A 461 50.11 22.77 4.11
CA PHE A 461 49.20 21.73 4.57
C PHE A 461 48.85 20.75 3.44
N GLU A 462 48.46 21.24 2.27
CA GLU A 462 48.12 20.40 1.13
C GLU A 462 49.31 19.55 0.65
N VAL A 463 50.50 20.15 0.57
CA VAL A 463 51.72 19.42 0.20
C VAL A 463 52.01 18.30 1.21
N LEU A 464 51.94 18.59 2.51
CA LEU A 464 52.18 17.61 3.56
C LEU A 464 51.09 16.53 3.61
N ASN A 465 49.82 16.90 3.40
CA ASN A 465 48.70 15.96 3.39
C ASN A 465 48.79 14.99 2.19
N GLN A 466 49.09 15.51 1.00
CA GLN A 466 49.30 14.69 -0.20
C GLN A 466 50.49 13.76 -0.05
N TRP A 467 51.63 14.29 0.45
CA TRP A 467 52.81 13.48 0.76
C TRP A 467 52.49 12.37 1.77
N ARG A 468 51.78 12.70 2.85
CA ARG A 468 51.35 11.75 3.88
C ARG A 468 50.53 10.61 3.30
N ARG A 469 49.52 10.93 2.46
CA ARG A 469 48.65 9.93 1.82
C ARG A 469 49.42 9.04 0.84
N ALA A 470 50.21 9.64 -0.05
CA ALA A 470 51.04 8.89 -0.99
C ALA A 470 52.01 7.95 -0.26
N LYS A 471 52.61 8.39 0.84
CA LYS A 471 53.53 7.57 1.63
C LYS A 471 52.81 6.44 2.36
N ALA A 472 51.60 6.70 2.87
CA ALA A 472 50.75 5.72 3.53
C ALA A 472 50.35 4.59 2.56
N ASP A 473 49.99 4.95 1.33
CA ASP A 473 49.66 4.02 0.25
C ASP A 473 50.89 3.17 -0.15
N GLU A 474 52.07 3.78 -0.27
CA GLU A 474 53.33 3.08 -0.59
C GLU A 474 53.66 1.95 0.40
N ILE A 475 53.34 2.14 1.69
CA ILE A 475 53.67 1.18 2.75
C ILE A 475 52.46 0.34 3.21
N GLU A 476 51.31 0.49 2.55
CA GLU A 476 50.04 -0.17 2.89
C GLU A 476 49.64 0.01 4.38
N LYS A 477 49.82 1.22 4.92
CA LYS A 477 49.40 1.59 6.28
C LYS A 477 48.46 2.79 6.27
N PRO A 478 47.61 2.96 7.30
CA PRO A 478 46.80 4.16 7.44
C PRO A 478 47.64 5.44 7.54
N ALA A 479 47.14 6.56 7.01
CA ALA A 479 47.84 7.85 6.97
C ALA A 479 48.35 8.35 8.33
N PHE A 480 47.60 8.08 9.41
CA PHE A 480 47.98 8.47 10.77
C PHE A 480 49.26 7.79 11.28
N VAL A 481 49.68 6.67 10.67
CA VAL A 481 50.95 5.98 11.00
C VAL A 481 52.16 6.77 10.47
N ILE A 482 51.97 7.54 9.39
CA ILE A 482 53.00 8.44 8.83
C ILE A 482 53.08 9.71 9.66
N MET A 483 51.94 10.39 9.83
CA MET A 483 51.83 11.64 10.57
C MET A 483 50.39 11.80 11.07
N HIS A 484 50.23 11.99 12.38
CA HIS A 484 48.94 12.23 12.99
C HIS A 484 48.28 13.50 12.43
N GLN A 485 46.97 13.48 12.24
CA GLN A 485 46.22 14.63 11.74
C GLN A 485 46.44 15.88 12.60
N ARG A 486 46.51 15.73 13.91
CA ARG A 486 46.81 16.85 14.82
C ARG A 486 48.18 17.48 14.54
N THR A 487 49.20 16.66 14.26
CA THR A 487 50.56 17.13 13.92
C THR A 487 50.62 17.75 12.52
N LEU A 488 49.68 17.42 11.64
CA LEU A 488 49.58 18.03 10.31
C LEU A 488 48.94 19.44 10.37
N ILE A 489 48.12 19.70 11.39
CA ILE A 489 47.43 20.98 11.60
C ILE A 489 48.29 21.96 12.42
N GLU A 490 49.00 21.45 13.43
CA GLU A 490 50.01 22.20 14.22
C GLU A 490 51.25 22.53 13.38
#